data_AF-A0A0K6IAZ3-F1
#
_entry.id   AF-A0A0K6IAZ3-F1
#
_cell.length_a   1.000
_cell.length_b   1.000
_cell.length_c   1.000
_cell.angle_alpha   90.00
_cell.angle_beta   90.00
_cell.angle_gamma   90.00
#
_symmetry.space_group_name_H-M   'P 1'
#
loop_
_entity.id
_entity.type
_entity.pdbx_description
1 polymer ?
#
loop_
_entity_poly.entity_id
_entity_poly.type
_entity_poly.pdbx_seq_one_letter_code
_entity_poly.pdbx_strand_id
1 'polypeptide(L)'
;MGWVDFVGVPVKNAILFCAGLLKLDGTPGLVALLFFVALAALAARFWLEKWRQAESIEWMREIVQDGEEGSNFSSQIDEIGGTIQTEAEGDSYRKPLATAWGEYRETLVSHDEDGVTVLRNAVRPSVFLNTDDLGFGPGSWRIVPGLFVSMGLFFTFLGLISALDGISAETEITAHAMQDLLKVASAKFIMSLTGLLCSIMLTVLYRRMQGKVDKKLHALCHIIESKLT
;
A
#
# COMPACT_ATOMS: atom_id res chain seq x y z
N MET A 1 -32.50 36.29 -0.53
CA MET A 1 -32.41 35.82 0.87
C MET A 1 -32.82 34.35 1.05
N GLY A 2 -33.81 33.81 0.31
CA GLY A 2 -34.39 32.49 0.61
C GLY A 2 -33.50 31.23 0.48
N TRP A 3 -32.57 31.14 -0.49
CA TRP A 3 -31.78 29.91 -0.69
C TRP A 3 -30.51 29.83 0.16
N VAL A 4 -29.85 30.98 0.37
CA VAL A 4 -28.61 31.07 1.17
C VAL A 4 -28.90 30.71 2.62
N ASP A 5 -30.01 31.19 3.18
CA ASP A 5 -30.36 30.90 4.57
C ASP A 5 -30.98 29.51 4.74
N PHE A 6 -31.77 29.02 3.78
CA PHE A 6 -32.41 27.71 3.84
C PHE A 6 -31.42 26.54 3.75
N VAL A 7 -30.38 26.64 2.91
CA VAL A 7 -29.37 25.59 2.76
C VAL A 7 -28.10 25.90 3.56
N GLY A 8 -27.68 27.16 3.58
CA GLY A 8 -26.40 27.55 4.19
C GLY A 8 -26.41 27.46 5.72
N VAL A 9 -27.50 27.82 6.40
CA VAL A 9 -27.57 27.79 7.87
C VAL A 9 -27.53 26.35 8.41
N PRO A 10 -28.31 25.38 7.87
CA PRO A 10 -28.18 23.98 8.31
C PRO A 10 -26.79 23.40 8.07
N VAL A 11 -26.16 23.69 6.92
CA VAL A 11 -24.81 23.20 6.61
C VAL A 11 -23.78 23.79 7.57
N LYS A 12 -23.84 25.11 7.82
CA LYS A 12 -22.99 25.77 8.82
C LYS A 12 -23.15 25.10 10.20
N ASN A 13 -24.38 24.91 10.65
CA ASN A 13 -24.67 24.33 11.96
C ASN A 13 -24.18 22.88 12.08
N ALA A 14 -24.27 22.09 11.00
CA ALA A 14 -23.72 20.74 10.96
C ALA A 14 -22.19 20.74 11.08
N ILE A 15 -21.50 21.64 10.36
CA ILE A 15 -20.05 21.80 10.46
C ILE A 15 -19.66 22.22 11.89
N LEU A 16 -20.34 23.21 12.47
CA LEU A 16 -20.08 23.68 13.83
C LEU A 16 -20.38 22.60 14.88
N PHE A 17 -21.40 21.78 14.69
CA PHE A 17 -21.68 20.64 15.56
C PHE A 17 -20.52 19.63 15.55
N CYS A 18 -20.05 19.23 14.36
CA CYS A 18 -18.87 18.37 14.23
C CYS A 18 -17.61 19.01 14.82
N ALA A 19 -17.43 20.31 14.62
CA ALA A 19 -16.34 21.08 15.18
C ALA A 19 -16.43 21.20 16.71
N GLY A 20 -17.64 21.22 17.27
CA GLY A 20 -17.91 21.23 18.70
C GLY A 20 -17.49 19.95 19.39
N LEU A 21 -17.68 18.78 18.75
CA LEU A 21 -17.18 17.49 19.27
C LEU A 21 -15.66 17.48 19.44
N LEU A 22 -14.95 18.28 18.65
CA LEU A 22 -13.51 18.43 18.75
C LEU A 22 -13.08 19.29 19.96
N LYS A 23 -13.95 20.08 20.62
CA LYS A 23 -13.55 20.99 21.72
C LYS A 23 -13.16 20.30 23.03
N LEU A 24 -13.52 19.04 23.24
CA LEU A 24 -13.21 18.36 24.50
C LEU A 24 -11.69 18.23 24.68
N ASP A 25 -11.20 18.45 25.91
CA ASP A 25 -9.76 18.41 26.23
C ASP A 25 -9.10 17.07 25.87
N GLY A 26 -9.85 15.96 25.92
CA GLY A 26 -9.37 14.62 25.58
C GLY A 26 -9.34 14.31 24.07
N THR A 27 -9.98 15.13 23.22
CA THR A 27 -10.13 14.80 21.80
C THR A 27 -8.80 14.70 21.02
N PRO A 28 -7.79 15.56 21.22
CA PRO A 28 -6.49 15.39 20.57
C PRO A 28 -5.86 14.02 20.83
N GLY A 29 -5.92 13.55 22.08
CA GLY A 29 -5.40 12.24 22.45
C GLY A 29 -6.18 11.08 21.82
N LEU A 30 -7.51 11.17 21.80
CA LEU A 30 -8.36 10.17 21.16
C LEU A 30 -8.13 10.09 19.63
N VAL A 31 -8.02 11.23 18.96
CA VAL A 31 -7.73 11.29 17.52
C VAL A 31 -6.35 10.70 17.22
N ALA A 32 -5.35 11.04 18.03
CA ALA A 32 -4.01 10.47 17.89
C ALA A 32 -4.02 8.95 18.08
N LEU A 33 -4.72 8.45 19.11
CA LEU A 33 -4.88 7.01 19.35
C LEU A 33 -5.57 6.33 18.16
N LEU A 34 -6.64 6.91 17.63
CA LEU A 34 -7.34 6.40 16.45
C LEU A 34 -6.41 6.32 15.24
N PHE A 35 -5.58 7.35 15.01
CA PHE A 35 -4.58 7.32 13.94
C PHE A 35 -3.56 6.20 14.13
N PHE A 36 -3.05 5.98 15.35
CA PHE A 36 -2.12 4.88 15.60
C PHE A 36 -2.76 3.51 15.44
N VAL A 37 -4.01 3.32 15.89
CA VAL A 37 -4.75 2.07 15.70
C VAL A 37 -5.01 1.81 14.21
N ALA A 38 -5.46 2.84 13.47
CA ALA A 38 -5.65 2.75 12.03
C ALA A 38 -4.33 2.45 11.30
N LEU A 39 -3.23 3.10 11.70
CA LEU A 39 -1.90 2.83 11.18
C LEU A 39 -1.50 1.38 11.41
N ALA A 40 -1.66 0.87 12.63
CA ALA A 40 -1.30 -0.51 12.96
C ALA A 40 -2.12 -1.52 12.15
N ALA A 41 -3.44 -1.31 12.04
CA ALA A 41 -4.32 -2.18 11.27
C ALA A 41 -3.97 -2.19 9.76
N LEU A 42 -3.74 -1.01 9.18
CA LEU A 42 -3.38 -0.87 7.76
C LEU A 42 -1.98 -1.39 7.47
N ALA A 43 -1.02 -1.15 8.37
CA ALA A 43 0.33 -1.70 8.29
C ALA A 43 0.30 -3.24 8.37
N ALA A 44 -0.45 -3.82 9.31
CA ALA A 44 -0.58 -5.27 9.44
C ALA A 44 -1.24 -5.90 8.21
N ARG A 45 -2.32 -5.31 7.69
CA ARG A 45 -2.98 -5.78 6.46
C ARG A 45 -2.03 -5.75 5.27
N PHE A 46 -1.33 -4.63 5.05
CA PHE A 46 -0.35 -4.50 3.98
C PHE A 46 0.81 -5.48 4.16
N TRP A 47 1.24 -5.71 5.40
CA TRP A 47 2.29 -6.67 5.69
C TRP A 47 1.90 -8.08 5.31
N LEU A 48 0.71 -8.53 5.70
CA LEU A 48 0.20 -9.87 5.39
C LEU A 48 0.10 -10.07 3.87
N GLU A 49 -0.44 -9.09 3.14
CA GLU A 49 -0.55 -9.12 1.68
C GLU A 49 0.83 -9.27 1.01
N LYS A 50 1.80 -8.42 1.39
CA LYS A 50 3.16 -8.46 0.82
C LYS A 50 3.94 -9.70 1.24
N TRP A 51 3.70 -10.23 2.43
CA TRP A 51 4.30 -11.49 2.86
C TRP A 51 3.80 -12.65 1.99
N ARG A 52 2.49 -12.75 1.73
CA ARG A 52 1.94 -13.78 0.85
C ARG A 52 2.45 -13.67 -0.60
N GLN A 53 2.61 -12.45 -1.11
CA GLN A 53 3.24 -12.20 -2.42
C GLN A 53 4.70 -12.69 -2.42
N ALA A 54 5.48 -12.31 -1.41
CA ALA A 54 6.88 -12.70 -1.27
C ALA A 54 7.08 -14.21 -1.05
N GLU A 55 6.13 -14.89 -0.42
CA GLU A 55 6.08 -16.34 -0.24
C GLU A 55 5.74 -17.04 -1.56
N SER A 56 4.78 -16.52 -2.32
CA SER A 56 4.43 -17.08 -3.64
C SER A 56 5.58 -16.95 -4.65
N ILE A 57 6.32 -15.84 -4.63
CA ILE A 57 7.52 -15.71 -5.47
C ILE A 57 8.61 -16.70 -5.04
N GLU A 58 8.79 -16.91 -3.74
CA GLU A 58 9.77 -17.88 -3.23
C GLU A 58 9.39 -19.32 -3.60
N TRP A 59 8.12 -19.66 -3.46
CA TRP A 59 7.57 -20.95 -3.88
C TRP A 59 7.89 -21.25 -5.36
N MET A 60 7.62 -20.30 -6.25
CA MET A 60 7.96 -20.47 -7.67
C MET A 60 9.47 -20.56 -7.90
N ARG A 61 10.26 -19.80 -7.12
CA ARG A 61 11.72 -19.84 -7.17
C ARG A 61 12.25 -21.22 -6.77
N GLU A 62 11.71 -21.83 -5.72
CA GLU A 62 12.08 -23.18 -5.27
C GLU A 62 11.79 -24.22 -6.35
N ILE A 63 10.60 -24.21 -6.97
CA ILE A 63 10.27 -25.13 -8.07
C ILE A 63 11.24 -25.00 -9.26
N VAL A 64 11.56 -23.76 -9.65
CA VAL A 64 12.51 -23.52 -10.76
C VAL A 64 13.94 -23.91 -10.37
N GLN A 65 14.31 -23.72 -9.10
CA GLN A 65 15.65 -24.02 -8.61
C GLN A 65 15.89 -25.53 -8.49
N ASP A 66 14.92 -26.30 -7.98
CA ASP A 66 15.01 -27.76 -7.75
C ASP A 66 15.10 -28.59 -9.04
N GLY A 67 14.82 -28.01 -10.21
CA GLY A 67 15.12 -28.62 -11.52
C GLY A 67 16.62 -28.77 -11.84
N GLU A 68 17.51 -28.56 -10.86
CA GLU A 68 18.95 -28.71 -10.99
C GLU A 68 19.44 -29.96 -10.25
N GLU A 69 19.51 -31.07 -10.96
CA GLU A 69 20.58 -32.07 -10.78
C GLU A 69 20.66 -32.99 -12.02
N GLY A 70 21.45 -32.57 -13.02
CA GLY A 70 22.04 -33.47 -14.01
C GLY A 70 21.37 -33.63 -15.39
N SER A 71 20.22 -32.98 -15.68
CA SER A 71 19.60 -33.01 -17.01
C SER A 71 19.26 -31.62 -17.54
N ASN A 72 19.21 -31.48 -18.86
CA ASN A 72 18.99 -30.22 -19.59
C ASN A 72 17.70 -29.54 -19.10
N PHE A 73 17.76 -28.35 -18.52
CA PHE A 73 16.57 -27.61 -18.03
C PHE A 73 15.44 -27.57 -19.08
N SER A 74 15.83 -27.52 -20.36
CA SER A 74 14.98 -27.64 -21.53
C SER A 74 14.04 -28.86 -21.53
N SER A 75 14.48 -30.02 -21.03
CA SER A 75 13.66 -31.24 -20.98
C SER A 75 12.71 -31.30 -19.79
N GLN A 76 12.98 -30.53 -18.72
CA GLN A 76 12.15 -30.50 -17.51
C GLN A 76 11.14 -29.36 -17.50
N ILE A 77 11.20 -28.44 -18.47
CA ILE A 77 10.39 -27.23 -18.47
C ILE A 77 8.88 -27.49 -18.50
N ASP A 78 8.46 -28.60 -19.13
CA ASP A 78 7.06 -29.01 -19.17
C ASP A 78 6.57 -29.57 -17.84
N GLU A 79 7.43 -30.32 -17.15
CA GLU A 79 7.17 -30.82 -15.80
C GLU A 79 7.08 -29.67 -14.80
N ILE A 80 8.06 -28.75 -14.84
CA ILE A 80 8.07 -27.52 -14.03
C ILE A 80 6.78 -26.70 -14.27
N GLY A 81 6.40 -26.50 -15.53
CA GLY A 81 5.16 -25.80 -15.88
C GLY A 81 3.90 -26.49 -15.36
N GLY A 82 3.85 -27.82 -15.43
CA GLY A 82 2.75 -28.62 -14.89
C GLY A 82 2.62 -28.50 -13.37
N THR A 83 3.73 -28.57 -12.65
CA THR A 83 3.79 -28.40 -11.18
C THR A 83 3.35 -27.00 -10.78
N ILE A 84 3.89 -25.95 -11.43
CA ILE A 84 3.50 -24.56 -11.18
C ILE A 84 2.00 -24.36 -11.40
N GLN A 85 1.44 -24.89 -12.50
CA GLN A 85 0.02 -24.74 -12.80
C GLN A 85 -0.86 -25.44 -11.76
N THR A 86 -0.51 -26.67 -11.39
CA THR A 86 -1.29 -27.50 -10.44
C THR A 86 -1.25 -26.93 -9.03
N GLU A 87 -0.07 -26.55 -8.53
CA GLU A 87 0.09 -26.01 -7.18
C GLU A 87 -0.37 -24.54 -7.04
N ALA A 88 -0.56 -23.85 -8.16
CA ALA A 88 -1.19 -22.53 -8.18
C ALA A 88 -2.72 -22.59 -8.16
N GLU A 89 -3.33 -23.76 -8.39
CA GLU A 89 -4.79 -23.89 -8.36
C GLU A 89 -5.34 -23.56 -6.98
N GLY A 90 -6.25 -22.59 -6.93
CA GLY A 90 -6.90 -22.15 -5.69
C GLY A 90 -6.15 -21.08 -4.89
N ASP A 91 -4.91 -20.72 -5.24
CA ASP A 91 -4.20 -19.59 -4.59
C ASP A 91 -4.20 -18.32 -5.46
N SER A 92 -4.73 -17.23 -4.91
CA SER A 92 -4.88 -15.95 -5.61
C SER A 92 -3.56 -15.24 -5.95
N TYR A 93 -2.48 -15.55 -5.23
CA TYR A 93 -1.16 -14.95 -5.43
C TYR A 93 -0.27 -15.83 -6.32
N ARG A 94 -0.45 -17.16 -6.29
CA ARG A 94 0.29 -18.08 -7.18
C ARG A 94 -0.29 -18.11 -8.60
N LYS A 95 -1.59 -17.95 -8.76
CA LYS A 95 -2.25 -18.02 -10.08
C LYS A 95 -1.73 -16.99 -11.10
N PRO A 96 -1.51 -15.70 -10.75
CA PRO A 96 -0.88 -14.75 -11.67
C PRO A 96 0.53 -15.17 -12.07
N LEU A 97 1.33 -15.69 -11.13
CA LEU A 97 2.69 -16.19 -11.40
C LEU A 97 2.66 -17.39 -12.37
N ALA A 98 1.75 -18.33 -12.17
CA ALA A 98 1.58 -19.48 -13.07
C ALA A 98 1.13 -19.05 -14.48
N THR A 99 0.24 -18.06 -14.56
CA THR A 99 -0.21 -17.51 -15.85
C THR A 99 0.96 -16.84 -16.58
N ALA A 100 1.69 -15.97 -15.90
CA ALA A 100 2.87 -15.28 -16.44
C ALA A 100 3.98 -16.27 -16.84
N TRP A 101 4.15 -17.37 -16.10
CA TRP A 101 5.06 -18.45 -16.47
C TRP A 101 4.66 -19.12 -17.79
N GLY A 102 3.36 -19.41 -17.97
CA GLY A 102 2.82 -19.97 -19.20
C GLY A 102 3.10 -19.08 -20.41
N GLU A 103 2.76 -17.79 -20.30
CA GLU A 103 2.99 -16.79 -21.35
C GLU A 103 4.49 -16.64 -21.68
N TYR A 104 5.35 -16.58 -20.66
CA TYR A 104 6.79 -16.52 -20.86
C TYR A 104 7.32 -17.76 -21.58
N ARG A 105 6.87 -18.97 -21.19
CA ARG A 105 7.31 -20.23 -21.80
C ARG A 105 6.98 -20.30 -23.29
N GLU A 106 5.84 -19.74 -23.72
CA GLU A 106 5.47 -19.66 -25.14
C GLU A 106 6.47 -18.85 -25.99
N THR A 107 7.29 -18.00 -25.36
CA THR A 107 8.32 -17.22 -26.06
C THR A 107 9.66 -17.95 -26.20
N LEU A 108 9.84 -19.12 -25.58
CA LEU A 108 11.09 -19.85 -25.65
C LEU A 108 11.30 -20.45 -27.04
N VAL A 109 12.54 -20.38 -27.53
CA VAL A 109 12.90 -20.86 -28.86
C VAL A 109 13.81 -22.06 -28.74
N SER A 110 13.47 -23.14 -29.44
CA SER A 110 14.30 -24.33 -29.57
C SER A 110 15.49 -24.07 -30.49
N HIS A 111 16.69 -24.34 -30.00
CA HIS A 111 17.92 -24.38 -30.77
C HIS A 111 18.44 -25.82 -30.81
N ASP A 112 18.94 -26.25 -31.97
CA ASP A 112 19.60 -27.55 -32.10
C ASP A 112 21.11 -27.32 -31.97
N GLU A 113 21.69 -27.77 -30.85
CA GLU A 113 23.15 -27.76 -30.65
C GLU A 113 23.62 -29.21 -30.60
N ASP A 114 24.43 -29.60 -31.58
CA ASP A 114 25.04 -30.94 -31.67
C ASP A 114 24.04 -32.12 -31.56
N GLY A 115 22.81 -31.94 -32.08
CA GLY A 115 21.75 -32.95 -32.06
C GLY A 115 20.94 -33.00 -30.76
N VAL A 116 21.14 -32.03 -29.86
CA VAL A 116 20.36 -31.86 -28.63
C VAL A 116 19.54 -30.57 -28.76
N THR A 117 18.22 -30.69 -28.63
CA THR A 117 17.34 -29.52 -28.58
C THR A 117 17.48 -28.81 -27.23
N VAL A 118 18.05 -27.60 -27.25
CA VAL A 118 18.20 -26.71 -26.09
C VAL A 118 17.24 -25.53 -26.25
N LEU A 119 16.48 -25.18 -25.21
CA LEU A 119 15.64 -23.99 -25.21
C LEU A 119 16.46 -22.76 -24.84
N ARG A 120 16.29 -21.68 -25.58
CA ARG A 120 16.91 -20.37 -25.30
C ARG A 120 15.87 -19.27 -25.14
N ASN A 121 16.25 -18.28 -24.35
CA ASN A 121 15.47 -17.07 -24.13
C ASN A 121 15.39 -16.20 -25.39
N ALA A 122 14.19 -16.01 -25.93
CA ALA A 122 13.94 -14.96 -26.94
C ALA A 122 13.55 -13.62 -26.32
N VAL A 123 12.84 -13.67 -25.18
CA VAL A 123 12.39 -12.50 -24.41
C VAL A 123 12.85 -12.66 -22.96
N ARG A 124 13.15 -11.56 -22.28
CA ARG A 124 13.51 -11.60 -20.85
C ARG A 124 12.30 -11.98 -20.00
N PRO A 125 12.43 -12.86 -18.99
CA PRO A 125 11.33 -13.22 -18.10
C PRO A 125 10.73 -12.04 -17.36
N SER A 126 11.52 -10.98 -17.09
CA SER A 126 11.04 -9.76 -16.43
C SER A 126 9.98 -8.99 -17.22
N VAL A 127 9.77 -9.32 -18.50
CA VAL A 127 8.64 -8.76 -19.29
C VAL A 127 7.31 -9.31 -18.79
N PHE A 128 7.25 -10.58 -18.38
CA PHE A 128 6.02 -11.24 -17.92
C PHE A 128 5.95 -11.30 -16.38
N LEU A 129 7.09 -11.57 -15.75
CA LEU A 129 7.25 -11.68 -14.30
C LEU A 129 7.63 -10.32 -13.71
N ASN A 130 6.73 -9.33 -13.81
CA ASN A 130 6.87 -8.01 -13.21
C ASN A 130 5.74 -7.71 -12.22
N THR A 131 5.97 -6.78 -11.29
CA THR A 131 5.00 -6.51 -10.22
C THR A 131 3.74 -5.81 -10.71
N ASP A 132 3.77 -5.14 -11.87
CA ASP A 132 2.60 -4.46 -12.42
C ASP A 132 1.62 -5.48 -13.03
N ASP A 133 2.10 -6.37 -13.90
CA ASP A 133 1.26 -7.39 -14.56
C ASP A 133 0.79 -8.49 -13.60
N LEU A 134 1.59 -8.81 -12.58
CA LEU A 134 1.18 -9.73 -11.51
C LEU A 134 0.16 -9.13 -10.53
N GLY A 135 -0.13 -7.83 -10.62
CA GLY A 135 -0.98 -7.14 -9.65
C GLY A 135 -0.35 -7.01 -8.26
N PHE A 136 0.97 -7.18 -8.15
CA PHE A 136 1.75 -7.04 -6.92
C PHE A 136 2.25 -5.60 -6.69
N GLY A 137 1.83 -4.67 -7.54
CA GLY A 137 2.09 -3.25 -7.40
C GLY A 137 1.47 -2.64 -6.13
N PRO A 138 1.81 -1.37 -5.83
CA PRO A 138 1.27 -0.65 -4.68
C PRO A 138 -0.21 -0.24 -4.83
N GLY A 139 -0.78 -0.24 -6.05
CA GLY A 139 -2.21 -0.02 -6.31
C GLY A 139 -2.85 1.09 -5.48
N SER A 140 -3.98 0.78 -4.83
CA SER A 140 -4.76 1.68 -3.97
C SER A 140 -4.03 2.09 -2.67
N TRP A 141 -3.04 1.31 -2.22
CA TRP A 141 -2.28 1.60 -1.00
C TRP A 141 -1.45 2.89 -1.11
N ARG A 142 -1.17 3.38 -2.33
CA ARG A 142 -0.43 4.62 -2.56
C ARG A 142 -1.12 5.87 -2.02
N ILE A 143 -2.46 5.87 -1.92
CA ILE A 143 -3.25 7.03 -1.50
C ILE A 143 -3.32 7.13 0.03
N VAL A 144 -3.19 5.99 0.72
CA VAL A 144 -3.41 5.88 2.18
C VAL A 144 -2.55 6.83 3.00
N PRO A 145 -1.23 6.97 2.78
CA PRO A 145 -0.44 7.94 3.55
C PRO A 145 -0.93 9.38 3.37
N GLY A 146 -1.37 9.75 2.16
CA GLY A 146 -1.91 11.08 1.89
C GLY A 146 -3.19 11.37 2.68
N LEU A 147 -4.05 10.36 2.85
CA LEU A 147 -5.29 10.49 3.62
C LEU A 147 -5.02 10.83 5.09
N PHE A 148 -3.98 10.27 5.72
CA PHE A 148 -3.62 10.61 7.10
C PHE A 148 -3.25 12.09 7.25
N VAL A 149 -2.51 12.66 6.28
CA VAL A 149 -2.17 14.09 6.29
C VAL A 149 -3.43 14.93 6.11
N SER A 150 -4.25 14.61 5.10
CA SER A 150 -5.48 15.35 4.82
C SER A 150 -6.46 15.31 5.99
N MET A 151 -6.62 14.16 6.66
CA MET A 151 -7.47 14.02 7.84
C MET A 151 -6.93 14.82 9.03
N GLY A 152 -5.61 14.79 9.25
CA GLY A 152 -4.96 15.60 10.29
C GLY A 152 -5.21 17.09 10.09
N LEU A 153 -4.97 17.61 8.87
CA LEU A 153 -5.23 19.00 8.51
C LEU A 153 -6.71 19.37 8.64
N PHE A 154 -7.61 18.49 8.18
CA PHE A 154 -9.05 18.68 8.26
C PHE A 154 -9.52 18.86 9.72
N PHE A 155 -9.06 18.01 10.64
CA PHE A 155 -9.41 18.15 12.05
C PHE A 155 -8.81 19.40 12.70
N THR A 156 -7.61 19.82 12.28
CA THR A 156 -7.03 21.08 12.75
C THR A 156 -7.87 22.26 12.31
N PHE A 157 -8.28 22.33 11.04
CA PHE A 157 -9.12 23.43 10.56
C PHE A 157 -10.50 23.44 11.21
N LEU A 158 -11.16 22.28 11.34
CA LEU A 158 -12.43 22.20 12.09
C LEU A 158 -12.27 22.67 13.53
N GLY A 159 -11.20 22.27 14.20
CA GLY A 159 -10.92 22.67 15.56
C GLY A 159 -10.72 24.18 15.72
N LEU A 160 -10.02 24.83 14.77
CA LEU A 160 -9.84 26.28 14.76
C LEU A 160 -11.15 27.02 14.49
N ILE A 161 -11.97 26.55 13.54
CA ILE A 161 -13.29 27.13 13.28
C ILE A 161 -14.16 27.08 14.55
N SER A 162 -14.16 25.96 15.26
CA SER A 162 -14.89 25.82 16.53
C SER A 162 -14.44 26.82 17.58
N ALA A 163 -13.12 27.01 17.73
CA ALA A 163 -12.55 27.93 18.70
C ALA A 163 -12.95 29.38 18.40
N LEU A 164 -12.87 29.78 17.13
CA LEU A 164 -13.21 31.13 16.67
C LEU A 164 -14.72 31.43 16.82
N ASP A 165 -15.59 30.46 16.53
CA ASP A 165 -17.04 30.60 16.71
C ASP A 165 -17.40 30.84 18.19
N GLY A 166 -16.68 30.20 19.12
CA GLY A 166 -16.86 30.44 20.56
C GLY A 166 -16.51 31.86 20.99
N ILE A 167 -15.40 32.41 20.48
CA ILE A 167 -14.94 33.77 20.82
C ILE A 167 -15.81 34.84 20.16
N SER A 168 -16.29 34.59 18.95
CA SER A 168 -17.18 35.52 18.22
C SER A 168 -18.53 35.70 18.92
N ALA A 169 -18.89 34.81 19.84
CA ALA A 169 -20.09 34.91 20.66
C ALA A 169 -19.89 35.75 21.95
N GLU A 170 -18.65 36.08 22.32
CA GLU A 170 -18.34 36.92 23.49
C GLU A 170 -18.37 38.41 23.13
N THR A 171 -18.95 39.24 24.00
CA THR A 171 -19.13 40.69 23.78
C THR A 171 -17.82 41.48 23.85
N GLU A 172 -16.82 40.98 24.59
CA GLU A 172 -15.49 41.58 24.70
C GLU A 172 -14.39 40.52 24.60
N ILE A 173 -13.38 40.77 23.76
CA ILE A 173 -12.22 39.88 23.63
C ILE A 173 -11.29 40.13 24.83
N THR A 174 -11.37 39.25 25.83
CA THR A 174 -10.49 39.32 27.01
C THR A 174 -9.17 38.59 26.78
N ALA A 175 -8.16 38.89 27.61
CA ALA A 175 -6.89 38.15 27.59
C ALA A 175 -7.08 36.65 27.86
N HIS A 176 -8.13 36.28 28.62
CA HIS A 176 -8.50 34.89 28.90
C HIS A 176 -9.00 34.19 27.63
N ALA A 177 -9.88 34.84 26.86
CA ALA A 177 -10.37 34.32 25.58
C ALA A 177 -9.23 34.06 24.58
N MET A 178 -8.20 34.92 24.58
CA MET A 178 -6.99 34.72 23.76
C MET A 178 -6.12 33.54 24.24
N GLN A 179 -5.98 33.35 25.56
CA GLN A 179 -5.26 32.20 26.10
C GLN A 179 -5.98 30.88 25.77
N ASP A 180 -7.31 30.87 25.86
CA ASP A 180 -8.12 29.70 25.50
C ASP A 180 -8.02 29.38 24.01
N LEU A 181 -8.03 30.40 23.14
CA LEU A 181 -7.79 30.22 21.70
C LEU A 181 -6.45 29.54 21.45
N LEU A 182 -5.36 30.06 22.05
CA LEU A 182 -4.01 29.50 21.88
C LEU A 182 -3.91 28.07 22.42
N LYS A 183 -4.58 27.78 23.55
CA LYS A 183 -4.62 26.43 24.12
C LYS A 183 -5.37 25.46 23.21
N VAL A 184 -6.52 25.86 22.68
CA VAL A 184 -7.26 25.03 21.72
C VAL A 184 -6.46 24.86 20.43
N ALA A 185 -5.91 25.94 19.86
CA ALA A 185 -5.13 25.91 18.62
C ALA A 185 -3.88 25.04 18.74
N SER A 186 -3.11 25.15 19.82
CA SER A 186 -1.93 24.31 20.07
C SER A 186 -2.30 22.83 20.17
N ALA A 187 -3.41 22.50 20.85
CA ALA A 187 -3.92 21.14 20.91
C ALA A 187 -4.36 20.61 19.52
N LYS A 188 -4.86 21.47 18.63
CA LYS A 188 -5.21 21.10 17.24
C LYS A 188 -4.00 20.83 16.36
N PHE A 189 -2.87 21.47 16.61
CA PHE A 189 -1.64 21.15 15.88
C PHE A 189 -1.15 19.73 16.17
N ILE A 190 -1.37 19.21 17.38
CA ILE A 190 -1.03 17.83 17.73
C ILE A 190 -1.77 16.83 16.83
N MET A 191 -3.06 17.06 16.54
CA MET A 191 -3.84 16.20 15.63
C MET A 191 -3.24 16.12 14.23
N SER A 192 -2.85 17.27 13.64
CA SER A 192 -2.19 17.30 12.33
C SER A 192 -0.79 16.70 12.38
N LEU A 193 -0.03 16.95 13.44
CA LEU A 193 1.32 16.41 13.61
C LEU A 193 1.30 14.89 13.67
N THR A 194 0.34 14.31 14.40
CA THR A 194 0.16 12.85 14.44
C THR A 194 -0.22 12.30 13.07
N GLY A 195 -1.12 12.96 12.34
CA GLY A 195 -1.48 12.56 10.97
C GLY A 195 -0.26 12.55 10.04
N LEU A 196 0.57 13.58 10.09
CA LEU A 196 1.82 13.66 9.33
C LEU A 196 2.81 12.57 9.74
N LEU A 197 3.00 12.33 11.04
CA LEU A 197 3.89 11.29 11.54
C LEU A 197 3.45 9.91 11.04
N CYS A 198 2.15 9.60 11.16
CA CYS A 198 1.58 8.35 10.67
C CYS A 198 1.77 8.20 9.14
N SER A 199 1.57 9.27 8.39
CA SER A 199 1.81 9.30 6.93
C SER A 199 3.26 8.98 6.57
N ILE A 200 4.22 9.61 7.25
CA ILE A 200 5.65 9.36 7.02
C ILE A 200 5.99 7.89 7.33
N MET A 201 5.51 7.39 8.47
CA MET A 201 5.74 5.99 8.88
C MET A 201 5.18 4.99 7.84
N LEU A 202 3.93 5.18 7.41
CA LEU A 202 3.31 4.31 6.40
C LEU A 202 4.04 4.40 5.05
N THR A 203 4.43 5.59 4.62
CA THR A 203 5.16 5.78 3.36
C THR A 203 6.49 5.03 3.35
N VAL A 204 7.27 5.12 4.44
CA VAL A 204 8.55 4.43 4.58
C VAL A 204 8.33 2.91 4.64
N LEU A 205 7.34 2.44 5.39
CA LEU A 205 7.01 1.02 5.49
C LEU A 205 6.63 0.46 4.11
N TYR A 206 5.71 1.11 3.41
CA TYR A 206 5.22 0.64 2.11
C TYR A 206 6.34 0.57 1.08
N ARG A 207 7.17 1.60 1.01
CA ARG A 207 8.33 1.61 0.10
C ARG A 207 9.33 0.48 0.42
N ARG A 208 9.61 0.24 1.70
CA ARG A 208 10.55 -0.83 2.10
C ARG A 208 10.01 -2.22 1.75
N MET A 209 8.73 -2.46 2.00
CA MET A 209 8.13 -3.77 1.76
C MET A 209 7.93 -4.05 0.27
N GLN A 210 7.50 -3.05 -0.52
CA GLN A 210 7.43 -3.18 -1.98
C GLN A 210 8.80 -3.53 -2.56
N GLY A 211 9.85 -2.81 -2.13
CA GLY A 211 11.21 -3.10 -2.57
C GLY A 211 11.71 -4.51 -2.20
N LYS A 212 11.14 -5.17 -1.18
CA LYS A 212 11.45 -6.59 -0.89
C LYS A 212 10.81 -7.53 -1.90
N VAL A 213 9.54 -7.29 -2.26
CA VAL A 213 8.82 -8.07 -3.27
C VAL A 213 9.51 -7.93 -4.62
N ASP A 214 9.82 -6.70 -5.04
CA ASP A 214 10.52 -6.44 -6.30
C ASP A 214 11.87 -7.16 -6.35
N LYS A 215 12.66 -7.13 -5.26
CA LYS A 215 13.95 -7.83 -5.19
C LYS A 215 13.82 -9.35 -5.33
N LYS A 216 12.82 -9.96 -4.67
CA LYS A 216 12.58 -11.41 -4.80
C LYS A 216 12.19 -11.77 -6.23
N LEU A 217 11.34 -10.96 -6.86
CA LEU A 217 10.91 -11.19 -8.24
C LEU A 217 12.07 -11.07 -9.23
N HIS A 218 12.96 -10.08 -9.04
CA HIS A 218 14.18 -9.98 -9.82
C HIS A 218 15.12 -11.17 -9.60
N ALA A 219 15.23 -11.68 -8.38
CA ALA A 219 16.04 -12.86 -8.09
C ALA A 219 15.48 -14.11 -8.79
N LEU A 220 14.15 -14.28 -8.82
CA LEU A 220 13.48 -15.34 -9.59
C LEU A 220 13.81 -15.21 -11.09
N CYS A 221 13.64 -14.00 -11.66
CA CYS A 221 13.95 -13.76 -13.07
C CYS A 221 15.41 -14.09 -13.41
N HIS A 222 16.36 -13.67 -12.56
CA HIS A 222 17.77 -13.96 -12.74
C HIS A 222 18.07 -15.47 -12.74
N ILE A 223 17.42 -16.23 -11.85
CA ILE A 223 17.60 -17.69 -11.80
C ILE A 223 17.08 -18.33 -13.11
N ILE A 224 15.91 -17.91 -13.58
CA ILE A 224 15.35 -18.37 -14.85
C ILE A 224 16.31 -18.05 -16.02
N GLU A 225 16.82 -16.82 -16.09
CA GLU A 225 17.77 -16.40 -17.14
C GLU A 225 19.06 -17.24 -17.11
N SER A 226 19.61 -17.48 -15.92
CA SER A 226 20.85 -18.26 -15.77
C SER A 226 20.74 -19.73 -16.18
N LYS A 227 19.53 -20.31 -16.17
CA LYS A 227 19.28 -21.71 -16.57
C LYS A 227 19.03 -21.88 -18.07
N LEU A 228 18.84 -20.79 -18.81
CA LEU A 228 18.48 -20.77 -20.23
C LEU A 228 19.52 -20.02 -21.09
N THR A 229 20.72 -19.79 -20.54
CA THR A 229 21.90 -19.22 -21.21
C THR A 229 22.90 -20.33 -21.46
#